data_AF-A0A6G1SYN2-F1
#
_entry.id   AF-A0A6G1SYN2-F1
#
_cell.length_a   1.000
_cell.length_b   1.000
_cell.length_c   1.000
_cell.angle_alpha   90.00
_cell.angle_beta   90.00
_cell.angle_gamma   90.00
#
_symmetry.space_group_name_H-M   'P 1'
#
loop_
_entity.id
_entity.type
_entity.pdbx_description
1 polymer ?
#
loop_
_entity_poly.entity_id
_entity_poly.type
_entity_poly.pdbx_seq_one_letter_code
_entity_poly.pdbx_strand_id
1 'polypeptide(L)' 'MTVDPGLCARCLWARPIRSARGSVYWRCGRSDEGARFPRYPRLPVVACAGFEVGETSEGR' A
#
# COMPACT_ATOMS: atom_id res chain seq x y z
N MET A 1 -2.92 16.09 -7.91
CA MET A 1 -2.66 15.87 -6.47
C MET A 1 -2.52 14.39 -6.23
N THR A 2 -1.29 13.90 -6.07
CA THR A 2 -1.00 12.50 -5.77
C THR A 2 -1.22 12.25 -4.29
N VAL A 3 -2.06 11.27 -3.95
CA VAL A 3 -2.28 10.85 -2.56
C VAL A 3 -1.02 10.17 -2.04
N ASP A 4 -0.55 10.58 -0.86
CA ASP A 4 0.60 9.94 -0.22
C ASP A 4 0.20 8.56 0.32
N PRO A 5 0.84 7.47 -0.12
CA PRO A 5 0.49 6.12 0.32
C PRO A 5 1.05 5.73 1.69
N GLY A 6 1.98 6.50 2.26
CA GLY A 6 2.71 6.13 3.48
C GLY A 6 3.45 4.80 3.35
N LEU A 7 3.28 3.90 4.33
CA LEU A 7 3.88 2.57 4.34
C LEU A 7 3.54 1.74 3.09
N CYS A 8 2.37 1.95 2.48
CA CYS A 8 2.00 1.22 1.28
C CYS A 8 2.93 1.48 0.09
N ALA A 9 3.67 2.60 0.04
CA ALA A 9 4.66 2.83 -1.03
C ALA A 9 5.81 1.81 -1.02
N ARG A 10 6.15 1.27 0.16
CA ARG A 10 7.26 0.34 0.35
C ARG A 10 6.82 -1.10 0.54
N CYS A 11 5.52 -1.36 0.51
CA CYS A 11 4.93 -2.65 0.84
C CYS A 11 4.88 -3.57 -0.39
N LEU A 12 5.32 -4.82 -0.25
CA LEU A 12 5.27 -5.86 -1.29
C LEU A 12 3.84 -6.19 -1.74
N TRP A 13 2.89 -6.15 -0.81
CA TRP A 13 1.49 -6.49 -1.08
C TRP A 13 0.69 -5.33 -1.66
N ALA A 14 1.21 -4.12 -1.58
CA ALA A 14 0.49 -2.94 -2.01
C ALA A 14 0.59 -2.81 -3.53
N ARG A 15 -0.56 -2.74 -4.19
CA ARG A 15 -0.67 -2.61 -5.65
C ARG A 15 -1.21 -1.22 -6.01
N PRO A 16 -0.41 -0.34 -6.63
CA PRO A 16 -0.89 0.94 -7.12
C PRO A 16 -1.69 0.76 -8.41
N ILE A 17 -2.87 1.35 -8.46
CA ILE A 17 -3.82 1.32 -9.57
C ILE A 17 -4.05 2.76 -10.02
N ARG A 18 -3.65 3.08 -11.25
CA ARG A 18 -3.83 4.41 -11.82
C ARG A 18 -5.15 4.44 -12.59
N SER A 19 -6.01 5.40 -12.27
CA SER A 19 -7.26 5.64 -12.99
C SER A 19 -7.03 6.62 -14.15
N ALA A 20 -7.84 6.50 -15.20
CA ALA A 20 -7.81 7.40 -16.36
C ALA A 20 -8.04 8.88 -16.00
N ARG A 21 -8.68 9.15 -14.85
CA ARG A 21 -8.90 10.52 -14.32
C ARG A 21 -7.69 11.11 -13.57
N GLY A 22 -6.54 10.41 -13.54
CA GLY A 22 -5.32 10.86 -12.86
C GLY A 22 -5.25 10.55 -11.36
N SER A 23 -6.29 9.91 -10.80
CA SER A 23 -6.27 9.44 -9.41
C SER A 23 -5.52 8.11 -9.29
N VAL A 24 -4.71 7.99 -8.24
CA VAL A 24 -4.01 6.75 -7.89
C VAL A 24 -4.69 6.12 -6.69
N TYR A 25 -5.08 4.86 -6.83
CA TYR A 25 -5.66 4.04 -5.76
C TYR A 25 -4.65 2.97 -5.36
N TRP A 26 -4.64 2.60 -4.09
CA TRP A 26 -3.80 1.52 -3.59
C TRP A 26 -4.69 0.37 -3.14
N ARG A 27 -4.38 -0.84 -3.59
CA ARG A 27 -5.04 -2.07 -3.17
C ARG A 27 -4.10 -2.89 -2.31
N CYS A 28 -4.60 -3.42 -1.21
CA CYS A 28 -3.86 -4.35 -0.37
C CYS A 28 -4.11 -5.80 -0.83
N GLY A 29 -3.05 -6.50 -1.24
CA GLY A 29 -3.10 -7.93 -1.58
C GLY A 29 -3.42 -8.83 -0.38
N ARG A 30 -2.97 -8.46 0.83
CA ARG A 30 -3.27 -9.22 2.06
C ARG A 30 -4.75 -9.28 2.45
N SER A 31 -5.57 -8.40 1.89
CA SER A 31 -7.02 -8.47 2.09
C SER A 31 -7.63 -9.75 1.51
N ASP A 32 -6.93 -10.44 0.61
CA ASP A 32 -7.33 -11.72 0.04
C ASP A 32 -7.13 -12.88 1.04
N GLU A 33 -6.01 -12.87 1.76
CA GLU A 33 -5.67 -13.93 2.72
C GLU A 33 -6.35 -13.77 4.09
N GLY A 34 -6.86 -12.58 4.41
CA GLY A 34 -7.61 -12.39 5.65
C GLY A 34 -8.32 -11.04 5.76
N ALA A 35 -9.56 -11.08 6.24
CA ALA A 35 -10.42 -9.91 6.46
C ALA A 35 -9.89 -8.90 7.50
N ARG A 36 -8.72 -9.15 8.10
CA ARG A 36 -8.02 -8.21 8.98
C ARG A 36 -7.44 -6.99 8.26
N PHE A 37 -7.29 -7.04 6.93
CA PHE A 37 -6.77 -5.92 6.14
C PHE A 37 -7.84 -5.36 5.20
N PRO A 38 -8.02 -4.03 5.14
CA PRO A 38 -8.94 -3.43 4.18
C PRO A 38 -8.42 -3.58 2.75
N ARG A 39 -9.28 -4.03 1.82
CA ARG A 39 -8.96 -4.14 0.39
C ARG A 39 -8.48 -2.81 -0.21
N TYR A 40 -9.04 -1.71 0.28
CA TYR A 40 -8.67 -0.35 -0.04
C TYR A 40 -8.30 0.39 1.24
N PRO A 41 -7.01 0.44 1.62
CA PRO A 41 -6.58 1.18 2.80
C PRO A 41 -6.84 2.68 2.66
N ARG A 42 -7.17 3.32 3.79
CA ARG A 42 -7.27 4.78 3.88
C ARG A 42 -5.86 5.36 3.92
N LEU A 43 -5.56 6.25 2.99
CA LEU A 43 -4.24 6.86 2.86
C LEU A 43 -4.18 8.22 3.58
N PRO A 44 -3.03 8.61 4.15
CA PRO A 44 -1.76 7.87 4.19
C PRO A 44 -1.77 6.74 5.24
N VAL A 45 -1.19 5.58 4.89
CA VAL A 45 -1.06 4.47 5.85
C VAL A 45 0.16 4.70 6.72
N VAL A 46 -0.05 5.06 7.97
CA VAL A 46 1.02 5.30 8.95
C VAL A 46 1.35 4.08 9.81
N ALA A 47 0.42 3.12 9.92
CA ALA A 47 0.59 1.88 10.67
C ALA A 47 -0.12 0.73 9.95
N CYS A 48 0.58 -0.39 9.74
CA CYS A 48 0.00 -1.59 9.15
C CYS A 48 0.68 -2.83 9.76
N ALA A 49 -0.10 -3.68 10.44
CA ALA A 49 0.40 -4.90 11.07
C ALA A 49 0.88 -5.96 10.06
N GLY A 50 0.52 -5.80 8.79
CA GLY A 50 0.92 -6.68 7.69
C GLY A 50 1.80 -6.01 6.65
N PHE A 51 2.48 -4.94 7.04
CA PHE A 51 3.47 -4.30 6.20
C PHE A 51 4.67 -5.23 6.04
N GLU A 52 4.95 -5.62 4.80
CA GLU A 52 6.18 -6.30 4.43
C GLU A 52 6.91 -5.45 3.41
N VAL A 53 8.08 -4.97 3.81
CA VAL A 53 8.92 -4.15 2.95
C VAL A 53 9.49 -5.03 1.84
N GLY A 54 9.34 -4.57 0.60
CA GLY A 54 10.05 -5.16 -0.52
C GLY A 54 11.48 -4.73 -0.40
N GLU A 55 12.36 -5.67 -0.15
CA GLU A 55 13.76 -5.42 0.13
C GLU A 55 14.33 -4.42 -0.88
N THR A 56 14.60 -3.21 -0.39
CA THR A 56 15.86 -2.56 -0.74
C THR A 56 16.48 -2.22 0.59
N SER A 57 17.19 -3.22 1.08
CA SER A 57 18.33 -3.07 1.96
C SER A 57 19.15 -1.86 1.50
N GLU A 58 19.00 -0.73 2.18
CA GLU A 58 20.00 0.35 2.17
C GLU A 58 20.07 0.94 3.57
N GLY A 59 20.64 0.12 4.45
CA GLY A 59 21.59 0.63 5.43
C GLY A 59 22.96 0.67 4.76
N ARG A 60 23.47 1.89 4.52
CA ARG A 60 24.89 2.21 4.54
C ARG A 60 25.08 3.71 4.73
#